data_AF-A0A392S514-F1
#
_entry.id   AF-A0A392S514-F1
#
_cell.length_a   1.000
_cell.length_b   1.000
_cell.length_c   1.000
_cell.angle_alpha   90.00
_cell.angle_beta   90.00
_cell.angle_gamma   90.00
#
_symmetry.space_group_name_H-M   'P 1'
#
loop_
_entity.id
_entity.type
_entity.pdbx_description
1 polymer ?
#
loop_
_entity_poly.entity_id
_entity_poly.type
_entity_poly.pdbx_seq_one_letter_code
_entity_poly.pdbx_strand_id
1 'polypeptide(L)' 'MVAWSVELSEFDIAYVPRGAIKSQVLADFVLELTNPPNKSRSQPWTLSVNGSSNLRGSGAGVVLEGPDGVLI' A
#
# COMPACT_ATOMS: atom_id res chain seq x y z
N MET A 1 30.62 -19.29 1.33
CA MET A 1 29.49 -18.53 1.91
C MET A 1 30.06 -17.35 2.69
N VAL A 2 30.54 -16.33 1.98
CA VAL A 2 31.29 -15.20 2.56
C VAL A 2 30.79 -13.86 2.00
N ALA A 3 30.36 -13.81 0.74
CA ALA A 3 29.89 -12.58 0.08
C ALA A 3 28.84 -11.81 0.89
N TRP A 4 27.74 -12.47 1.29
CA TRP A 4 26.67 -11.83 2.07
C TRP A 4 27.11 -11.33 3.44
N SER A 5 27.99 -12.05 4.13
CA SER A 5 28.52 -11.59 5.42
C SER A 5 29.39 -10.34 5.29
N VAL A 6 30.10 -10.20 4.17
CA VAL A 6 30.95 -9.03 3.89
C VAL A 6 30.11 -7.84 3.45
N GLU A 7 29.18 -8.03 2.52
CA GLU A 7 28.33 -6.95 2.00
C GLU A 7 27.41 -6.35 3.07
N LEU A 8 26.81 -7.19 3.91
CA LEU A 8 25.88 -6.72 4.94
C LEU A 8 26.59 -6.07 6.14
N SER A 9 27.86 -6.39 6.37
CA SER A 9 28.65 -5.80 7.47
C SER A 9 28.90 -4.31 7.28
N GLU A 10 28.84 -3.78 6.05
CA GLU A 10 28.95 -2.34 5.80
C GLU A 10 27.78 -1.55 6.42
N PHE A 11 26.62 -2.19 6.57
CA PHE A 11 25.40 -1.59 7.10
C PHE A 11 25.14 -1.95 8.57
N ASP A 12 26.16 -2.43 9.29
CA ASP A 12 26.04 -2.99 10.64
C ASP A 12 25.03 -4.17 10.73
N ILE A 13 24.82 -4.89 9.63
CA ILE A 13 23.92 -6.05 9.57
C ILE A 13 24.73 -7.35 9.65
N ALA A 14 24.52 -8.11 10.72
CA ALA A 14 25.16 -9.41 10.91
C ALA A 14 24.42 -10.53 10.15
N TYR A 15 25.06 -11.11 9.14
CA TYR A 15 24.54 -12.28 8.44
C TYR A 15 24.73 -13.57 9.25
N VAL A 16 23.64 -14.26 9.58
CA VAL A 16 23.68 -15.58 10.22
C VAL A 16 23.17 -16.62 9.22
N PRO A 17 24.01 -17.58 8.79
CA PRO A 17 23.57 -18.65 7.89
C PRO A 17 22.49 -19.49 8.59
N ARG A 18 21.30 -19.55 8.02
CA ARG A 18 20.22 -20.45 8.48
C ARG A 18 20.19 -21.68 7.58
N GLY A 19 20.00 -22.86 8.18
CA GLY A 19 19.76 -24.10 7.45
C GLY A 19 18.47 -24.04 6.63
N ALA A 20 18.14 -25.13 5.92
CA ALA A 20 16.93 -25.18 5.09
C ALA A 20 15.68 -24.80 5.91
N ILE A 21 15.10 -23.64 5.57
CA ILE A 21 13.84 -23.17 6.13
C ILE A 21 12.74 -23.99 5.45
N LYS A 22 11.80 -24.55 6.24
CA LYS A 22 10.60 -25.19 5.68
C LYS A 22 9.90 -24.15 4.80
N SER A 23 9.67 -24.47 3.53
CA SER A 23 9.06 -23.57 2.54
C SER A 23 7.75 -22.95 3.02
N GLN A 24 6.99 -23.67 3.84
CA GLN A 24 5.77 -23.17 4.48
C GLN A 24 6.02 -21.97 5.39
N VAL A 25 7.07 -22.01 6.22
CA VAL A 25 7.39 -20.91 7.15
C VAL A 25 7.80 -19.65 6.38
N LEU A 26 8.47 -19.81 5.24
CA LEU A 26 8.80 -18.69 4.36
C LEU A 26 7.54 -18.09 3.71
N ALA A 27 6.61 -18.94 3.25
CA ALA A 27 5.35 -18.50 2.69
C ALA A 27 4.48 -17.76 3.71
N ASP A 28 4.38 -18.30 4.93
CA ASP A 28 3.64 -17.69 6.03
C ASP A 28 4.27 -16.36 6.46
N PHE A 29 5.60 -16.26 6.52
CA PHE A 29 6.32 -15.02 6.81
C PHE A 29 6.10 -13.92 5.75
N VAL A 30 6.15 -14.28 4.47
CA VAL A 30 5.86 -13.34 3.38
C VAL A 30 4.40 -12.89 3.44
N LEU A 31 3.47 -13.79 3.77
CA LEU A 31 2.06 -13.46 3.95
C LEU A 31 1.82 -12.54 5.16
N GLU A 32 2.57 -12.72 6.25
CA GLU A 32 2.49 -11.86 7.44
C GLU A 32 3.06 -10.45 7.18
N LEU A 33 4.18 -10.38 6.43
CA LEU A 33 4.81 -9.12 6.05
C LEU A 33 4.07 -8.37 4.93
N THR A 34 3.28 -9.07 4.12
CA THR A 34 2.54 -8.45 3.01
C THR A 34 1.11 -8.22 3.45
N ASN A 35 0.66 -6.97 3.49
CA ASN A 35 -0.76 -6.70 3.71
C ASN A 35 -1.53 -7.28 2.50
N PRO A 36 -2.33 -8.35 2.66
CA PRO A 36 -2.90 -9.05 1.52
C PRO A 36 -3.80 -8.06 0.75
N PRO A 37 -3.80 -8.10 -0.60
CA PRO A 37 -4.51 -7.14 -1.46
C PRO A 37 -6.02 -7.09 -1.19
N ASN A 38 -6.54 -8.05 -0.42
CA ASN A 38 -7.95 -8.19 -0.10
C ASN A 38 -8.38 -7.51 1.21
N LYS A 39 -7.45 -7.00 2.04
CA LYS A 39 -7.81 -6.23 3.26
C LYS A 39 -7.87 -4.72 3.02
N SER A 40 -7.43 -4.26 1.85
CA SER A 40 -7.45 -2.87 1.43
C SER A 40 -8.01 -2.77 0.00
N ARG A 41 -9.22 -3.25 -0.22
CA ARG A 41 -10.04 -2.59 -1.24
C ARG A 41 -10.54 -1.30 -0.60
N SER A 42 -9.66 -0.31 -0.50
CA SER A 42 -10.09 1.07 -0.29
C SER A 42 -11.08 1.32 -1.42
N GLN A 43 -12.37 1.39 -1.10
CA GLN A 43 -13.36 1.68 -2.13
C GLN A 43 -12.96 3.03 -2.76
N PRO A 44 -12.95 3.13 -4.10
CA PRO A 44 -12.53 4.35 -4.75
C PRO A 44 -13.52 5.48 -4.42
N TRP A 45 -13.00 6.68 -4.20
CA TRP A 45 -13.83 7.87 -4.06
C TRP A 45 -14.31 8.35 -5.43
N THR A 46 -15.58 8.71 -5.55
CA THR A 46 -16.17 9.28 -6.77
C THR A 46 -16.45 10.76 -6.56
N LEU A 47 -15.81 11.61 -7.38
CA LEU A 47 -16.02 13.06 -7.37
C LEU A 47 -16.92 13.46 -8.55
N SER A 48 -18.08 14.03 -8.26
CA SER A 48 -19.02 14.56 -9.24
C SER A 48 -19.10 16.07 -9.15
N VAL A 49 -19.03 16.77 -10.30
CA VAL A 49 -19.13 18.24 -10.35
C VAL A 49 -20.23 18.63 -11.33
N ASN A 50 -21.22 19.42 -10.86
CA ASN A 50 -22.22 20.02 -11.72
C ASN A 50 -21.79 21.45 -12.08
N GLY A 51 -21.65 21.71 -13.38
CA GLY A 51 -21.28 23.04 -13.89
C GLY A 51 -19.77 23.33 -13.91
N SER A 52 -19.43 24.42 -14.61
CA SER A 52 -18.07 24.97 -14.68
C SER A 52 -18.13 26.46 -14.33
N SER A 53 -17.10 26.97 -13.66
CA SER A 53 -17.03 28.38 -13.28
C SER A 53 -16.18 29.20 -14.24
N ASN A 54 -16.58 30.45 -14.50
CA ASN A 54 -15.83 31.39 -15.32
C ASN A 54 -15.68 32.73 -14.59
N LEU A 55 -14.88 33.65 -15.15
CA LEU A 55 -14.53 34.95 -14.54
C LEU A 55 -15.74 35.87 -14.26
N ARG A 56 -16.92 35.62 -14.84
CA ARG A 56 -18.14 36.42 -14.63
C ARG A 56 -19.03 35.88 -13.51
N GLY A 57 -18.58 34.83 -12.84
CA GLY A 57 -19.30 34.15 -11.77
C GLY A 57 -20.04 32.92 -12.28
N SER A 58 -19.86 31.83 -11.56
CA SER A 58 -20.68 30.63 -11.65
C SER A 58 -20.48 29.79 -10.38
N GLY A 59 -21.55 29.13 -9.94
CA GLY A 59 -21.56 28.19 -8.83
C GLY A 59 -21.49 26.76 -9.37
N ALA A 60 -20.43 26.05 -9.01
CA ALA A 60 -20.31 24.62 -9.27
C ALA A 60 -20.70 23.86 -8.00
N GLY A 61 -21.63 22.92 -8.13
CA GLY A 61 -21.92 21.95 -7.08
C GLY A 61 -20.89 20.82 -7.13
N VAL A 62 -20.38 20.40 -5.97
CA VAL A 62 -19.47 19.26 -5.84
C VAL A 62 -20.13 18.24 -4.93
N VAL A 63 -20.08 16.97 -5.34
CA VAL A 63 -20.51 15.83 -4.53
C VAL A 63 -19.37 14.83 -4.49
N LEU A 64 -19.03 14.37 -3.30
CA LEU A 64 -18.00 13.36 -3.09
C LEU A 64 -18.62 12.12 -2.44
N GLU A 65 -18.54 10.99 -3.16
CA GLU A 65 -19.03 9.70 -2.70
C GLU A 65 -17.85 8.82 -2.27
N GLY A 66 -17.85 8.40 -1.01
CA GLY A 66 -16.78 7.61 -0.40
C GLY A 66 -17.14 6.15 -0.19
N PRO A 67 -16.18 5.35 0.32
CA PRO A 67 -16.44 4.01 0.83
C PRO A 67 -17.62 4.00 1.79
N ASP A 68 -18.41 2.94 1.75
CA ASP A 68 -19.53 2.73 2.67
C ASP A 68 -20.70 3.74 2.53
N GLY A 69 -20.78 4.44 1.40
CA GLY A 69 -21.90 5.33 1.08
C GLY A 69 -21.83 6.69 1.77
N VAL A 70 -20.63 7.12 2.20
CA VAL A 70 -20.40 8.47 2.72
C VAL A 70 -20.62 9.49 1.60
N LEU A 71 -21.47 10.49 1.84
CA LEU A 71 -21.76 11.59 0.92
C LEU A 71 -21.38 12.93 1.55
N ILE A 72 -20.56 13.71 0.85
CA ILE A 72 -20.09 15.05 1.25
C ILE A 72 -20.43 16.05 0.15
#